data_AF-A0A8T6L9B9-F1
#
_entry.id   AF-A0A8T6L9B9-F1
#
_cell.length_a   1.000
_cell.length_b   1.000
_cell.length_c   1.000
_cell.angle_alpha   90.00
_cell.angle_beta   90.00
_cell.angle_gamma   90.00
#
_symmetry.space_group_name_H-M   'P 1'
#
loop_
_entity.id
_entity.type
_entity.pdbx_description
1 polymer ?
#
loop_
_entity_poly.entity_id
_entity_poly.type
_entity_poly.pdbx_seq_one_letter_code
_entity_poly.pdbx_strand_id
1 'polypeptide(L)'
;MSSESVRHVLIDGEDAGQRIDNFLLRELKGVPKGRIYRMLRRGEVRINGGRIGPRQRLAAGDSVRIPPVRTAHPSAPSALGPALIDRLDGRTLFEDEGLLVIDKPSGLAV
;
A
#
# COMPACT_ATOMS: atom_id res chain seq x y z
N MET A 1 6.17 -20.04 -11.34
CA MET A 1 6.38 -20.14 -9.88
C MET A 1 7.48 -19.15 -9.50
N SER A 2 7.15 -17.90 -9.18
CA SER A 2 8.16 -16.95 -8.74
C SER A 2 8.35 -17.09 -7.24
N SER A 3 9.46 -17.70 -6.84
CA SER A 3 9.96 -17.66 -5.47
C SER A 3 10.39 -16.22 -5.18
N GLU A 4 9.58 -15.45 -4.46
CA GLU A 4 10.09 -14.22 -3.87
C GLU A 4 11.21 -14.60 -2.91
N SER A 5 12.32 -13.87 -3.00
CA SER A 5 13.47 -13.99 -2.11
C SER A 5 13.31 -13.02 -0.93
N VAL A 6 14.07 -13.27 0.14
CA VAL A 6 14.17 -12.32 1.25
C VAL A 6 14.76 -11.01 0.73
N ARG A 7 14.12 -9.89 1.07
CA ARG A 7 14.59 -8.55 0.69
C ARG A 7 15.13 -7.79 1.89
N HIS A 8 16.15 -6.98 1.65
CA HIS A 8 16.66 -6.00 2.61
C HIS A 8 16.41 -4.60 2.04
N VAL A 9 15.78 -3.74 2.82
CA VAL A 9 15.47 -2.35 2.43
C VAL A 9 16.24 -1.41 3.34
N LEU A 10 17.00 -0.50 2.75
CA LEU A 10 17.68 0.56 3.48
C LEU A 10 16.71 1.72 3.66
N ILE A 11 16.57 2.21 4.88
CA ILE A 11 15.72 3.35 5.20
C ILE A 11 16.48 4.65 4.89
N ASP A 12 15.87 5.50 4.08
CA ASP A 12 16.38 6.83 3.75
C ASP A 12 15.83 7.90 4.71
N GLY A 13 16.12 9.18 4.42
CA GLY A 13 15.63 10.30 5.22
C GLY A 13 14.13 10.55 5.12
N GLU A 14 13.48 10.11 4.03
CA GLU A 14 12.04 10.30 3.82
C GLU A 14 11.22 9.29 4.64
N ASP A 15 11.73 8.07 4.79
CA ASP A 15 11.12 7.03 5.61
C ASP A 15 11.51 7.09 7.10
N ALA A 16 12.52 7.89 7.44
CA ALA A 16 12.96 8.08 8.81
C ALA A 16 11.84 8.69 9.68
N GLY A 17 11.73 8.20 10.92
CA GLY A 17 10.69 8.61 11.86
C GLY A 17 9.33 7.96 11.61
N GLN A 18 9.08 7.32 10.46
CA GLN A 18 7.85 6.56 10.23
C GLN A 18 7.79 5.29 11.09
N ARG A 19 6.59 4.88 11.49
CA ARG A 19 6.39 3.58 12.17
C ARG A 19 6.59 2.43 11.18
N ILE A 20 7.24 1.36 11.63
CA ILE A 20 7.48 0.17 10.80
C ILE A 20 6.20 -0.44 10.21
N ASP A 21 5.07 -0.40 10.92
CA ASP A 21 3.82 -0.94 10.39
C ASP A 21 3.26 -0.11 9.23
N ASN A 22 3.36 1.21 9.29
CA ASN A 22 3.00 2.10 8.18
C ASN A 22 3.93 1.90 6.98
N PHE A 23 5.23 1.79 7.24
CA PHE A 23 6.23 1.49 6.21
C PHE A 23 5.90 0.17 5.49
N LEU A 24 5.64 -0.90 6.24
CA LEU A 24 5.29 -2.21 5.66
C LEU A 24 3.93 -2.20 4.95
N LEU A 25 2.95 -1.41 5.39
CA LEU A 25 1.68 -1.26 4.68
C LEU A 25 1.86 -0.59 3.31
N ARG A 26 2.75 0.40 3.23
CA ARG A 26 3.11 1.09 1.99
C ARG A 26 3.91 0.18 1.06
N GLU A 27 4.89 -0.54 1.60
CA GLU A 27 5.80 -1.41 0.85
C GLU A 27 5.10 -2.70 0.38
N LEU A 28 4.30 -3.33 1.25
CA LEU A 28 3.60 -4.58 0.98
C LEU A 28 2.16 -4.33 0.54
N LYS A 29 1.99 -3.62 -0.57
CA LYS A 29 0.67 -3.31 -1.12
C LYS A 29 -0.16 -4.59 -1.34
N GLY A 30 -1.44 -4.51 -0.97
CA GLY A 30 -2.37 -5.63 -1.08
C GLY A 30 -2.23 -6.70 0.02
N VAL A 31 -1.25 -6.59 0.93
CA VAL A 31 -1.14 -7.52 2.05
C VAL A 31 -2.06 -7.07 3.20
N PRO A 32 -2.95 -7.95 3.71
CA PRO A 32 -3.84 -7.58 4.80
C PRO A 32 -3.09 -7.16 6.06
N LYS A 33 -3.56 -6.10 6.74
CA LYS A 33 -2.96 -5.58 7.98
C LYS A 33 -2.71 -6.68 9.03
N GLY A 34 -3.66 -7.60 9.19
CA GLY A 34 -3.51 -8.74 10.12
C GLY A 34 -2.31 -9.65 9.82
N ARG A 35 -1.97 -9.82 8.52
CA ARG A 35 -0.79 -10.59 8.09
C ARG A 35 0.50 -9.84 8.41
N ILE A 36 0.55 -8.52 8.17
CA ILE A 36 1.70 -7.66 8.53
C ILE A 36 2.01 -7.75 10.03
N TYR A 37 0.97 -7.58 10.85
CA TYR A 37 1.12 -7.68 12.30
C TYR A 37 1.55 -9.09 12.76
N ARG A 38 1.11 -10.14 12.06
CA ARG A 38 1.55 -11.52 12.34
C ARG A 38 3.04 -11.71 12.02
N MET A 39 3.51 -11.18 10.89
CA MET A 39 4.92 -11.27 10.48
C MET A 39 5.83 -10.55 11.47
N LEU A 40 5.44 -9.35 11.93
CA LEU A 40 6.14 -8.62 12.98
C LEU A 40 6.17 -9.39 14.30
N ARG A 41 5.01 -9.92 14.76
CA ARG A 41 4.94 -10.71 15.99
C ARG A 41 5.75 -12.00 15.93
N ARG A 42 5.82 -12.67 14.78
CA ARG A 42 6.64 -13.88 14.60
C ARG A 42 8.13 -13.58 14.44
N GLY A 43 8.51 -12.31 14.29
CA GLY A 43 9.91 -11.93 14.04
C GLY A 43 10.40 -12.29 12.64
N GLU A 44 9.48 -12.43 11.68
CA GLU A 44 9.83 -12.66 10.28
C GLU A 44 10.44 -11.40 9.65
N VAL A 45 9.98 -10.22 10.09
CA VAL A 45 10.57 -8.91 9.79
C VAL A 45 11.57 -8.52 10.88
N ARG A 46 12.74 -8.01 10.49
CA ARG A 46 13.81 -7.59 11.41
C ARG A 46 14.42 -6.25 10.97
N ILE A 47 14.94 -5.49 11.93
CA ILE A 47 15.76 -4.29 11.67
C ILE A 47 17.15 -4.54 12.21
N ASN A 48 18.18 -4.39 11.37
CA ASN A 48 19.59 -4.58 11.75
C ASN A 48 19.83 -5.94 12.45
N GLY A 49 19.08 -6.97 12.05
CA GLY A 49 19.11 -8.32 12.68
C GLY A 49 18.29 -8.47 13.96
N GLY A 50 17.79 -7.39 14.55
CA GLY A 50 16.94 -7.39 15.75
C GLY A 50 15.45 -7.61 15.46
N ARG A 51 14.74 -8.21 16.43
CA ARG A 51 13.27 -8.33 16.40
C ARG A 51 12.65 -6.97 16.74
N ILE A 52 11.58 -6.61 16.05
CA ILE A 52 10.94 -5.30 16.18
C ILE A 52 9.45 -5.38 16.52
N GLY A 53 8.98 -4.42 17.32
CA GLY A 53 7.56 -4.22 17.61
C GLY A 53 6.86 -3.35 16.55
N PRO A 54 5.55 -3.50 16.34
CA PRO A 54 4.82 -2.82 15.27
C PRO A 54 4.76 -1.29 15.37
N ARG A 55 4.98 -0.71 16.56
CA ARG A 55 4.92 0.74 16.78
C ARG A 55 6.29 1.42 16.78
N GLN A 56 7.36 0.66 16.60
CA GLN A 56 8.70 1.20 16.62
C GLN A 56 8.93 2.07 15.37
N ARG A 57 9.61 3.20 15.56
CA ARG A 57 9.93 4.14 14.49
C ARG A 57 11.27 3.75 13.83
N LEU A 58 11.34 3.99 12.53
CA LEU A 58 12.53 3.77 11.72
C LEU A 58 13.52 4.92 11.88
N ALA A 59 14.81 4.64 11.75
CA ALA A 59 15.86 5.63 11.62
C ALA A 59 16.50 5.56 10.22
N ALA A 60 16.99 6.70 9.72
CA ALA A 60 17.78 6.71 8.49
C ALA A 60 19.01 5.81 8.66
N GLY A 61 19.30 4.99 7.65
CA GLY A 61 20.37 3.99 7.68
C GLY A 61 19.97 2.63 8.24
N ASP A 62 18.74 2.46 8.75
CA ASP A 62 18.25 1.14 9.18
C ASP A 62 18.14 0.18 7.99
N SER A 63 18.53 -1.09 8.20
CA SER A 63 18.31 -2.18 7.25
C SER A 63 17.13 -3.04 7.69
N VAL A 64 16.01 -2.94 6.98
CA VAL A 64 14.79 -3.71 7.21
C VAL A 64 14.79 -4.98 6.37
N ARG A 65 14.85 -6.14 7.02
CA ARG A 65 14.68 -7.45 6.39
C ARG A 65 13.20 -7.80 6.29
N ILE A 66 12.72 -8.02 5.07
CA ILE A 66 11.34 -8.36 4.76
C ILE A 66 11.29 -9.81 4.23
N PRO A 67 10.44 -10.69 4.78
CA PRO A 67 10.29 -12.05 4.28
C PRO A 67 9.68 -12.05 2.88
N PRO A 68 9.81 -13.16 2.12
CA PRO A 68 9.16 -13.28 0.83
C PRO A 68 7.65 -13.36 1.02
N VAL A 69 6.97 -12.30 0.60
CA VAL A 69 5.55 -12.11 0.84
C VAL A 69 4.92 -11.73 -0.47
N ARG A 70 4.09 -12.64 -1.01
CA ARG A 70 3.26 -12.34 -2.18
C ARG A 70 2.48 -11.06 -1.90
N THR A 71 2.89 -10.01 -2.56
CA THR A 71 2.10 -8.80 -2.71
C THR A 71 1.11 -9.06 -3.83
N ALA A 72 -0.15 -8.68 -3.61
CA ALA A 72 -1.06 -8.65 -4.73
C ALA A 72 -0.56 -7.52 -5.62
N HIS A 73 -0.03 -7.84 -6.80
CA HIS A 73 -0.01 -6.84 -7.86
C HIS A 73 -1.43 -6.29 -7.98
N PRO A 74 -1.62 -4.97 -8.19
CA PRO A 74 -2.94 -4.45 -8.47
C PRO A 74 -3.49 -5.29 -9.61
N SER A 75 -4.47 -6.16 -9.30
CA SER A 75 -5.31 -6.70 -10.35
C SER A 75 -5.84 -5.47 -11.06
N ALA A 76 -5.80 -5.47 -12.40
CA ALA A 76 -6.42 -4.43 -13.20
C ALA A 76 -7.74 -4.01 -12.52
N PRO A 77 -8.03 -2.70 -12.40
CA PRO A 77 -9.21 -2.24 -11.70
C PRO A 77 -10.39 -3.10 -12.17
N SER A 78 -11.08 -3.73 -11.21
CA SER A 78 -12.26 -4.53 -11.52
C SER A 78 -13.10 -3.71 -12.49
N ALA A 79 -13.38 -4.28 -13.67
CA ALA A 79 -14.14 -3.57 -14.70
C ALA A 79 -15.35 -2.92 -14.03
N LEU A 80 -15.47 -1.59 -14.19
CA LEU A 80 -16.61 -0.86 -13.66
C LEU A 80 -17.87 -1.51 -14.22
N GLY A 81 -18.86 -1.77 -13.35
CA GLY A 81 -20.11 -2.35 -13.81
C GLY A 81 -20.77 -1.42 -14.84
N PRO A 82 -21.43 -1.95 -15.89
CA PRO A 82 -22.07 -1.14 -16.94
C PRO A 82 -22.98 -0.05 -16.37
N ALA A 83 -23.73 -0.38 -15.31
CA ALA A 83 -24.63 0.56 -14.64
C ALA A 83 -23.93 1.78 -14.01
N LEU A 84 -22.65 1.68 -13.62
CA LEU A 84 -21.92 2.84 -13.13
C LEU A 84 -21.41 3.71 -14.28
N ILE A 85 -21.00 3.08 -15.38
CA ILE A 85 -20.59 3.77 -16.61
C ILE A 85 -21.78 4.57 -17.14
N ASP A 86 -22.93 3.94 -17.32
CA ASP A 86 -24.16 4.59 -17.81
C ASP A 86 -24.60 5.76 -16.91
N ARG A 87 -24.33 5.68 -15.60
CA ARG A 87 -24.70 6.74 -14.66
C ARG A 87 -23.76 7.94 -14.70
N LEU A 88 -22.53 7.77 -15.17
CA LEU A 88 -21.52 8.82 -15.26
C LEU A 88 -21.31 9.31 -16.70
N ASP A 89 -21.83 8.57 -17.68
CA ASP A 89 -21.72 8.91 -19.10
C ASP A 89 -22.32 10.30 -19.37
N GLY A 90 -21.55 11.13 -20.08
CA GLY A 90 -21.94 12.51 -20.42
C GLY A 90 -22.08 13.48 -19.24
N ARG A 91 -21.63 13.15 -18.02
CA ARG A 91 -21.75 14.04 -16.83
C ARG A 91 -20.55 14.93 -16.56
N THR A 92 -19.57 14.97 -17.46
CA THR A 92 -18.45 15.92 -17.37
C THR A 92 -18.97 17.32 -17.67
N LEU A 93 -18.87 18.21 -16.68
CA LEU A 93 -19.24 19.62 -16.81
C LEU A 93 -18.08 20.46 -17.34
N PHE A 94 -16.85 20.08 -16.99
CA PHE A 94 -15.63 20.76 -17.39
C PHE A 94 -14.44 19.82 -17.30
N GLU A 95 -13.51 19.91 -18.26
CA GLU A 95 -12.28 19.12 -18.27
C GLU A 95 -11.15 19.94 -18.93
N ASP A 96 -10.03 20.07 -18.24
CA ASP A 96 -8.76 20.56 -18.76
C ASP A 96 -7.58 19.72 -18.23
N GLU A 97 -6.33 20.14 -18.52
CA GLU A 97 -5.11 19.39 -18.14
C GLU A 97 -4.93 19.21 -16.62
N GLY A 98 -5.59 20.02 -15.78
CA GLY A 98 -5.42 20.03 -14.32
C GLY A 98 -6.70 19.91 -13.51
N LEU A 99 -7.88 20.01 -14.13
CA LEU A 99 -9.17 20.05 -13.46
C LEU A 99 -10.24 19.27 -14.23
N LEU A 100 -10.93 18.38 -13.51
CA LEU A 100 -12.10 17.65 -13.98
C LEU A 100 -13.28 17.94 -13.04
N VAL A 101 -14.38 18.44 -13.61
CA VAL A 101 -15.64 18.72 -12.89
C VAL A 101 -16.71 17.78 -13.43
N ILE A 102 -17.33 17.00 -12.53
CA ILE A 102 -18.35 16.01 -12.87
C ILE A 102 -19.64 16.33 -12.11
N ASP A 103 -20.78 16.29 -12.78
CA ASP A 103 -22.11 16.30 -12.15
C ASP A 103 -22.36 14.95 -11.46
N LYS A 104 -22.01 14.83 -10.18
CA LYS A 104 -22.15 13.56 -9.47
C LYS A 104 -23.64 13.25 -9.20
N PRO A 105 -24.17 12.11 -9.68
CA PRO A 105 -25.55 11.73 -9.38
C PRO A 105 -25.76 11.48 -7.89
N SER A 106 -26.99 11.71 -7.43
CA SER A 106 -27.42 11.38 -6.07
C SER A 106 -27.26 9.87 -5.80
N GLY A 107 -26.96 9.52 -4.55
CA GLY A 107 -26.77 8.12 -4.14
C GLY A 107 -25.44 7.47 -4.54
N LEU A 108 -24.48 8.22 -5.09
CA LEU A 108 -23.08 7.78 -5.23
C LEU A 108 -22.27 8.27 -4.01
N ALA A 109 -21.44 7.43 -3.38
CA ALA A 109 -20.51 7.90 -2.34
C ALA A 109 -19.38 8.76 -2.96
N VAL A 110 -18.80 9.67 -2.16
CA VAL A 110 -17.61 10.45 -2.51
C VAL A 110 -16.35 9.81 -1.98
#